data_AF-A0A7J8Z955-F1
#
_entry.id   AF-A0A7J8Z955-F1
#
_cell.length_a   1.000
_cell.length_b   1.000
_cell.length_c   1.000
_cell.angle_alpha   90.00
_cell.angle_beta   90.00
_cell.angle_gamma   90.00
#
_symmetry.space_group_name_H-M   'P 1'
#
loop_
_entity.id
_entity.type
_entity.pdbx_description
1 polymer ?
#
loop_
_entity_poly.entity_id
_entity_poly.type
_entity_poly.pdbx_seq_one_letter_code
_entity_poly.pdbx_strand_id
1 'polypeptide(L)'
;MATSNLKQTLGDLNKESFISLLTKIIGESKFLQNNPPELIPEEDRVIKHVLDCLLPYSTTTGGPLIVNHVTYFPGRGNLIVEYPGTQPGKILSFVGMHMDVVTANPNDWDFDPFSLSIDGDKLRGRGTTDCLGHVALVTELMKRLAETKPKLESTVVAVFIANEENSAITGVGVDALVKDGLLDKLKGGPLFWIDTADKQPCIGTGGMIPWKLQVTGKLFHSGLPHKAINALELGMEALKEIQLRFYKDFPPHPDEQVYGFATPSTMKPTQWN
;
A
#
# COMPACT_ATOMS: atom_id res chain seq x y z
N MET A 1 -30.04 -6.94 -22.38
CA MET A 1 -29.04 -7.58 -23.25
C MET A 1 -27.81 -6.67 -23.44
N ALA A 2 -27.05 -6.34 -22.38
CA ALA A 2 -25.92 -5.39 -22.50
C ALA A 2 -24.64 -5.82 -21.77
N THR A 3 -24.66 -6.90 -21.00
CA THR A 3 -23.50 -7.33 -20.20
C THR A 3 -22.44 -8.09 -21.00
N SER A 4 -22.76 -8.60 -22.20
CA SER A 4 -21.83 -9.40 -23.00
C SER A 4 -20.76 -8.62 -23.78
N ASN A 5 -20.72 -7.28 -23.72
CA ASN A 5 -19.82 -6.48 -24.58
C ASN A 5 -18.69 -5.74 -23.82
N LEU A 6 -18.79 -5.55 -22.49
CA LEU A 6 -17.78 -4.72 -21.78
C LEU A 6 -16.41 -5.42 -21.72
N LYS A 7 -16.37 -6.70 -21.36
CA LYS A 7 -15.11 -7.47 -21.33
C LYS A 7 -14.45 -7.53 -22.71
N GLN A 8 -15.25 -7.66 -23.77
CA GLN A 8 -14.74 -7.65 -25.14
C GLN A 8 -14.21 -6.27 -25.57
N THR A 9 -14.90 -5.20 -25.15
CA THR A 9 -14.48 -3.80 -25.42
C THR A 9 -13.16 -3.49 -24.73
N LEU A 10 -13.03 -3.84 -23.44
CA LEU A 10 -11.81 -3.61 -22.67
C LEU A 10 -10.69 -4.54 -23.15
N GLY A 11 -10.99 -5.80 -23.46
CA GLY A 11 -9.99 -6.80 -23.80
C GLY A 11 -9.16 -7.23 -22.59
N ASP A 12 -8.04 -7.88 -22.87
CA ASP A 12 -7.08 -8.31 -21.86
C ASP A 12 -6.03 -7.21 -21.59
N LEU A 13 -5.28 -7.38 -20.49
CA LEU A 13 -4.17 -6.48 -20.15
C LEU A 13 -3.12 -6.44 -21.26
N ASN A 14 -2.79 -5.24 -21.74
CA ASN A 14 -1.66 -5.05 -22.62
C ASN A 14 -0.35 -5.24 -21.84
N LYS A 15 0.26 -6.43 -21.98
CA LYS A 15 1.47 -6.81 -21.25
C LYS A 15 2.65 -5.88 -21.52
N GLU A 16 2.83 -5.43 -22.75
CA GLU A 16 3.96 -4.55 -23.11
C GLU A 16 3.82 -3.17 -22.47
N SER A 17 2.61 -2.58 -22.53
CA SER A 17 2.32 -1.29 -21.88
C SER A 17 2.49 -1.40 -20.36
N PHE A 18 1.94 -2.47 -19.77
CA PHE A 18 2.06 -2.74 -18.33
C PHE A 18 3.52 -2.89 -17.88
N ILE A 19 4.31 -3.75 -18.54
CA ILE A 19 5.72 -3.98 -18.19
C ILE A 19 6.53 -2.70 -18.41
N SER A 20 6.26 -1.93 -19.46
CA SER A 20 6.93 -0.66 -19.73
C SER A 20 6.66 0.37 -18.63
N LEU A 21 5.41 0.54 -18.20
CA LEU A 21 5.05 1.42 -17.10
C LEU A 21 5.66 0.94 -15.77
N LEU A 22 5.51 -0.35 -15.46
CA LEU A 22 6.04 -0.93 -14.24
C LEU A 22 7.57 -0.80 -14.16
N THR A 23 8.27 -0.95 -15.29
CA THR A 23 9.74 -0.76 -15.34
C THR A 23 10.13 0.65 -14.88
N LYS A 24 9.41 1.67 -15.36
CA LYS A 24 9.67 3.06 -14.96
C LYS A 24 9.38 3.29 -13.48
N ILE A 25 8.24 2.79 -13.01
CA ILE A 25 7.81 2.95 -11.61
C ILE A 25 8.77 2.23 -10.66
N ILE A 26 9.17 0.99 -10.96
CA ILE A 26 10.16 0.24 -10.15
C ILE A 26 11.51 0.96 -10.16
N GLY A 27 11.89 1.62 -11.26
CA GLY A 27 13.08 2.46 -11.33
C GLY A 27 13.12 3.60 -10.29
N GLU A 28 11.97 4.02 -9.78
CA GLU A 28 11.87 5.05 -8.73
C GLU A 28 11.94 4.46 -7.31
N SER A 29 11.80 3.13 -7.14
CA SER A 29 11.63 2.48 -5.83
C SER A 29 12.69 2.80 -4.80
N LYS A 30 13.92 3.12 -5.22
CA LYS A 30 14.99 3.60 -4.33
C LYS A 30 14.60 4.86 -3.54
N PHE A 31 13.81 5.76 -4.15
CA PHE A 31 13.34 7.02 -3.58
C PHE A 31 11.99 6.89 -2.87
N LEU A 32 11.40 5.71 -2.86
CA LEU A 32 10.07 5.45 -2.29
C LEU A 32 10.15 4.73 -0.94
N GLN A 33 11.37 4.48 -0.46
CA GLN A 33 11.63 3.77 0.79
C GLN A 33 11.26 4.64 1.99
N ASN A 34 10.75 4.01 3.05
CA ASN A 34 10.20 4.69 4.22
C ASN A 34 10.96 4.45 5.55
N ASN A 35 12.02 3.64 5.52
CA ASN A 35 12.81 3.28 6.69
C ASN A 35 14.30 3.11 6.31
N PRO A 36 15.28 3.57 7.11
CA PRO A 36 15.15 4.28 8.39
C PRO A 36 14.45 5.64 8.24
N PRO A 37 14.05 6.32 9.34
CA PRO A 37 13.17 7.51 9.30
C PRO A 37 13.66 8.67 8.43
N GLU A 38 14.95 8.70 8.09
CA GLU A 38 15.55 9.67 7.18
C GLU A 38 15.16 9.43 5.70
N LEU A 39 14.74 8.21 5.37
CA LEU A 39 14.15 7.90 4.07
C LEU A 39 12.70 8.33 4.07
N ILE A 40 12.46 9.47 3.44
CA ILE A 40 11.11 10.00 3.21
C ILE A 40 10.76 9.66 1.75
N PRO A 41 9.69 8.88 1.51
CA PRO A 41 9.25 8.56 0.15
C PRO A 41 9.02 9.80 -0.71
N GLU A 42 9.21 9.70 -2.02
CA GLU A 42 8.90 10.75 -2.99
C GLU A 42 7.87 10.24 -4.03
N GLU A 43 6.63 9.98 -3.60
CA GLU A 43 5.57 9.38 -4.41
C GLU A 43 5.22 10.17 -5.67
N ASP A 44 5.47 11.49 -5.71
CA ASP A 44 5.28 12.31 -6.90
C ASP A 44 6.11 11.82 -8.10
N ARG A 45 7.20 11.08 -7.87
CA ARG A 45 7.99 10.42 -8.92
C ARG A 45 7.19 9.35 -9.63
N VAL A 46 6.42 8.55 -8.89
CA VAL A 46 5.51 7.55 -9.44
C VAL A 46 4.32 8.23 -10.10
N ILE A 47 3.72 9.24 -9.45
CA ILE A 47 2.60 10.00 -10.00
C ILE A 47 2.96 10.59 -11.36
N LYS A 48 4.19 11.09 -11.54
CA LYS A 48 4.64 11.59 -12.84
C LYS A 48 4.48 10.55 -13.96
N HIS A 49 4.94 9.31 -13.74
CA HIS A 49 4.80 8.23 -14.73
C HIS A 49 3.34 7.82 -14.97
N VAL A 50 2.50 7.87 -13.93
CA VAL A 50 1.05 7.65 -14.05
C VAL A 50 0.38 8.77 -14.85
N LEU A 51 0.70 10.03 -14.57
CA LEU A 51 0.19 11.20 -15.27
C LEU A 51 0.63 11.23 -16.74
N ASP A 52 1.87 10.86 -17.05
CA ASP A 52 2.35 10.73 -18.43
C ASP A 52 1.47 9.76 -19.25
N CYS A 53 0.90 8.73 -18.60
CA CYS A 53 -0.01 7.79 -19.24
C CYS A 53 -1.45 8.33 -19.36
N LEU A 54 -1.93 9.11 -18.39
CA LEU A 54 -3.35 9.45 -18.24
C LEU A 54 -3.73 10.86 -18.69
N LEU A 55 -2.83 11.85 -18.57
CA LEU A 55 -3.07 13.23 -19.00
C LEU A 55 -3.41 13.39 -20.49
N PRO A 56 -2.89 12.57 -21.43
CA PRO A 56 -3.34 12.62 -22.82
C PRO A 56 -4.84 12.31 -23.01
N TYR A 57 -5.48 11.72 -21.99
CA TYR A 57 -6.90 11.36 -21.99
C TYR A 57 -7.72 12.12 -20.93
N SER A 58 -7.16 13.18 -20.35
CA SER A 58 -7.86 14.00 -19.36
C SER A 58 -8.90 14.93 -20.01
N THR A 59 -9.84 15.42 -19.22
CA THR A 59 -10.80 16.45 -19.66
C THR A 59 -10.13 17.73 -20.13
N THR A 60 -8.93 18.05 -19.61
CA THR A 60 -8.13 19.22 -20.04
C THR A 60 -7.52 19.05 -21.43
N THR A 61 -7.40 17.82 -21.93
CA THR A 61 -6.91 17.49 -23.28
C THR A 61 -8.02 16.95 -24.20
N GLY A 62 -9.29 17.01 -23.76
CA GLY A 62 -10.47 16.56 -24.53
C GLY A 62 -10.82 15.07 -24.37
N GLY A 63 -10.15 14.36 -23.47
CA GLY A 63 -10.51 13.00 -23.07
C GLY A 63 -11.51 12.95 -21.90
N PRO A 64 -11.90 11.74 -21.45
CA PRO A 64 -12.94 11.58 -20.43
C PRO A 64 -12.44 11.64 -18.99
N LEU A 65 -11.12 11.55 -18.74
CA LEU A 65 -10.60 11.38 -17.38
C LEU A 65 -10.57 12.69 -16.60
N ILE A 66 -11.14 12.69 -15.40
CA ILE A 66 -10.95 13.77 -14.44
C ILE A 66 -9.78 13.38 -13.54
N VAL A 67 -8.74 14.21 -13.47
CA VAL A 67 -7.50 13.91 -12.75
C VAL A 67 -7.30 14.97 -11.68
N ASN A 68 -7.09 14.55 -10.44
CA ASN A 68 -6.87 15.43 -9.30
C ASN A 68 -5.63 14.95 -8.52
N HIS A 69 -4.54 15.71 -8.60
CA HIS A 69 -3.30 15.49 -7.86
C HIS A 69 -3.33 16.30 -6.58
N VAL A 70 -3.23 15.63 -5.43
CA VAL A 70 -3.40 16.23 -4.10
C VAL A 70 -2.13 16.01 -3.30
N THR A 71 -1.48 17.11 -2.91
CA THR A 71 -0.24 17.08 -2.15
C THR A 71 -0.38 17.84 -0.84
N TYR A 72 0.02 17.19 0.25
CA TYR A 72 0.05 17.79 1.60
C TYR A 72 1.46 18.20 2.01
N PHE A 73 2.45 17.47 1.52
CA PHE A 73 3.88 17.76 1.67
C PHE A 73 4.54 17.65 0.29
N PRO A 74 5.50 18.53 -0.04
CA PRO A 74 6.20 18.47 -1.32
C PRO A 74 6.77 17.06 -1.59
N GLY A 75 6.49 16.51 -2.78
CA GLY A 75 6.95 15.17 -3.17
C GLY A 75 6.05 14.02 -2.70
N ARG A 76 5.11 14.27 -1.77
CA ARG A 76 4.24 13.25 -1.13
C ARG A 76 2.80 13.30 -1.65
N GLY A 77 2.63 13.17 -2.95
CA GLY A 77 1.31 13.31 -3.58
C GLY A 77 0.43 12.07 -3.50
N ASN A 78 -0.86 12.32 -3.62
CA ASN A 78 -1.91 11.34 -3.89
C ASN A 78 -2.53 11.67 -5.25
N LEU A 79 -3.09 10.69 -5.92
CA LEU A 79 -3.76 10.89 -7.21
C LEU A 79 -5.16 10.29 -7.20
N ILE A 80 -6.16 11.10 -7.56
CA ILE A 80 -7.53 10.66 -7.77
C ILE A 80 -7.83 10.78 -9.27
N VAL A 81 -8.22 9.67 -9.89
CA VAL A 81 -8.60 9.62 -11.31
C VAL A 81 -10.02 9.11 -11.44
N GLU A 82 -10.84 9.77 -12.25
CA GLU A 82 -12.23 9.41 -12.46
C GLU A 82 -12.54 9.21 -13.94
N TYR A 83 -13.26 8.14 -14.23
CA TYR A 83 -13.93 7.92 -15.50
C TYR A 83 -15.45 8.07 -15.29
N PRO A 84 -16.10 9.10 -15.85
CA PRO A 84 -17.49 9.43 -15.53
C PRO A 84 -18.48 8.39 -16.06
N GLY A 85 -19.41 7.99 -15.19
CA GLY A 85 -20.56 7.17 -15.54
C GLY A 85 -21.75 8.01 -16.02
N THR A 86 -22.77 7.33 -16.53
CA THR A 86 -24.00 7.95 -17.04
C THR A 86 -25.05 8.20 -15.95
N GLN A 87 -24.96 7.53 -14.80
CA GLN A 87 -25.93 7.67 -13.71
C GLN A 87 -25.32 8.45 -12.53
N PRO A 88 -25.85 9.65 -12.20
CA PRO A 88 -25.40 10.41 -11.04
C PRO A 88 -25.46 9.59 -9.75
N GLY A 89 -24.40 9.65 -8.94
CA GLY A 89 -24.33 8.99 -7.64
C GLY A 89 -23.99 7.49 -7.68
N LYS A 90 -24.00 6.83 -8.84
CA LYS A 90 -23.48 5.45 -8.95
C LYS A 90 -21.96 5.49 -9.09
N ILE A 91 -21.25 4.96 -8.10
CA ILE A 91 -19.79 4.97 -8.03
C ILE A 91 -19.27 3.55 -7.81
N LEU A 92 -18.14 3.22 -8.41
CA LEU A 92 -17.31 2.07 -8.07
C LEU A 92 -15.88 2.56 -7.91
N SER A 93 -15.20 2.18 -6.85
CA SER A 93 -13.85 2.66 -6.58
C SER A 93 -12.81 1.57 -6.36
N PHE A 94 -11.60 1.85 -6.85
CA PHE A 94 -10.36 1.15 -6.53
C PHE A 94 -9.51 2.10 -5.69
N VAL A 95 -9.19 1.70 -4.47
CA VAL A 95 -8.49 2.54 -3.48
C VAL A 95 -7.33 1.74 -2.90
N GLY A 96 -6.27 2.41 -2.45
CA GLY A 96 -5.22 1.75 -1.67
C GLY A 96 -3.97 1.37 -2.46
N MET A 97 -3.93 1.61 -3.78
CA MET A 97 -2.70 1.45 -4.55
C MET A 97 -1.68 2.49 -4.06
N HIS A 98 -0.85 2.09 -3.11
CA HIS A 98 0.13 2.98 -2.49
C HIS A 98 1.44 3.01 -3.28
N MET A 99 2.15 4.12 -3.13
CA MET A 99 3.33 4.44 -3.95
C MET A 99 4.62 4.50 -3.14
N ASP A 100 4.57 4.36 -1.82
CA ASP A 100 5.72 4.08 -0.98
C ASP A 100 6.03 2.57 -0.93
N VAL A 101 7.25 2.22 -0.52
CA VAL A 101 7.70 0.83 -0.39
C VAL A 101 8.54 0.66 0.87
N VAL A 102 8.58 -0.56 1.43
CA VAL A 102 9.58 -0.88 2.47
C VAL A 102 11.02 -0.87 1.93
N THR A 103 11.98 -0.71 2.85
CA THR A 103 13.41 -0.72 2.55
C THR A 103 13.86 -1.97 1.80
N ALA A 104 14.81 -1.80 0.88
CA ALA A 104 15.57 -2.88 0.28
C ALA A 104 17.07 -2.54 0.32
N ASN A 105 17.86 -3.43 0.90
CA ASN A 105 19.32 -3.37 0.83
C ASN A 105 19.79 -4.22 -0.35
N PRO A 106 20.39 -3.65 -1.41
CA PRO A 106 20.81 -4.41 -2.59
C PRO A 106 21.75 -5.58 -2.31
N ASN A 107 22.50 -5.55 -1.20
CA ASN A 107 23.40 -6.65 -0.84
C ASN A 107 22.67 -7.90 -0.35
N ASP A 108 21.40 -7.77 0.04
CA ASP A 108 20.56 -8.88 0.52
C ASP A 108 19.76 -9.54 -0.62
N TRP A 109 19.98 -9.11 -1.88
CA TRP A 109 19.23 -9.54 -3.05
C TRP A 109 20.15 -10.15 -4.11
N ASP A 110 19.68 -11.22 -4.76
CA ASP A 110 20.38 -11.86 -5.89
C ASP A 110 20.29 -11.06 -7.21
N PHE A 111 19.59 -9.94 -7.19
CA PHE A 111 19.38 -9.02 -8.32
C PHE A 111 19.19 -7.59 -7.80
N ASP A 112 19.27 -6.59 -8.67
CA ASP A 112 19.05 -5.19 -8.27
C ASP A 112 17.56 -4.95 -7.93
N PRO A 113 17.20 -4.70 -6.65
CA PRO A 113 15.82 -4.50 -6.25
C PRO A 113 15.20 -3.23 -6.86
N PHE A 114 16.01 -2.28 -7.32
CA PHE A 114 15.55 -1.00 -7.85
C PHE A 114 15.42 -0.98 -9.38
N SER A 115 15.55 -2.15 -10.02
CA SER A 115 15.31 -2.34 -11.45
C SER A 115 14.33 -3.48 -11.66
N LEU A 116 13.42 -3.33 -12.64
CA LEU A 116 12.54 -4.43 -12.99
C LEU A 116 13.33 -5.48 -13.78
N SER A 117 13.38 -6.71 -13.27
CA SER A 117 13.90 -7.87 -14.01
C SER A 117 12.81 -8.91 -14.25
N ILE A 118 12.93 -9.65 -15.35
CA ILE A 118 12.03 -10.74 -15.72
C ILE A 118 12.79 -12.05 -15.56
N ASP A 119 12.21 -12.99 -14.82
CA ASP A 119 12.76 -14.32 -14.58
C ASP A 119 11.68 -15.37 -14.80
N GLY A 120 11.68 -15.96 -15.99
CA GLY A 120 10.60 -16.84 -16.45
C GLY A 120 9.26 -16.10 -16.49
N ASP A 121 8.35 -16.52 -15.63
CA ASP A 121 7.01 -15.94 -15.45
C ASP A 121 6.94 -14.91 -14.30
N LYS A 122 8.07 -14.61 -13.65
CA LYS A 122 8.14 -13.70 -12.51
C LYS A 122 8.69 -12.34 -12.91
N LEU A 123 7.99 -11.31 -12.46
CA LEU A 123 8.48 -9.93 -12.44
C LEU A 123 9.10 -9.66 -11.08
N ARG A 124 10.35 -9.20 -11.05
CA ARG A 124 11.13 -9.04 -9.82
C ARG A 124 11.62 -7.61 -9.68
N GLY A 125 11.43 -7.05 -8.49
CA GLY A 125 11.79 -5.68 -8.10
C GLY A 125 11.05 -5.27 -6.82
N ARG A 126 11.63 -4.38 -6.03
CA ARG A 126 10.98 -3.82 -4.84
C ARG A 126 9.75 -3.02 -5.28
N GLY A 127 8.59 -3.41 -4.78
CA GLY A 127 7.31 -2.80 -5.15
C GLY A 127 6.46 -3.62 -6.12
N THR A 128 7.01 -4.69 -6.72
CA THR A 128 6.29 -5.46 -7.76
C THR A 128 4.94 -6.02 -7.29
N THR A 129 4.88 -6.60 -6.09
CA THR A 129 3.62 -7.01 -5.45
C THR A 129 3.04 -5.92 -4.55
N ASP A 130 3.91 -5.20 -3.84
CA ASP A 130 3.55 -4.34 -2.72
C ASP A 130 4.23 -2.97 -2.85
N CYS A 131 3.61 -1.99 -3.53
CA CYS A 131 2.32 -2.10 -4.25
C CYS A 131 2.34 -1.45 -5.64
N LEU A 132 3.54 -1.16 -6.17
CA LEU A 132 3.78 -0.52 -7.47
C LEU A 132 3.24 -1.31 -8.67
N GLY A 133 3.14 -2.65 -8.58
CA GLY A 133 2.45 -3.47 -9.59
C GLY A 133 0.97 -3.13 -9.72
N HIS A 134 0.29 -2.93 -8.60
CA HIS A 134 -1.12 -2.53 -8.57
C HIS A 134 -1.32 -1.10 -9.08
N VAL A 135 -0.38 -0.20 -8.77
CA VAL A 135 -0.35 1.16 -9.35
C VAL A 135 -0.32 1.09 -10.88
N ALA A 136 0.60 0.30 -11.45
CA ALA A 136 0.68 0.13 -12.90
C ALA A 136 -0.59 -0.52 -13.49
N LEU A 137 -1.14 -1.53 -12.81
CA LEU A 137 -2.34 -2.26 -13.26
C LEU A 137 -3.57 -1.36 -13.34
N VAL A 138 -3.84 -0.59 -12.28
CA VAL A 138 -5.00 0.32 -12.25
C VAL A 138 -4.80 1.51 -13.19
N THR A 139 -3.56 1.96 -13.38
CA THR A 139 -3.24 2.96 -14.41
C THR A 139 -3.61 2.47 -15.81
N GLU A 140 -3.22 1.24 -16.17
CA GLU A 140 -3.60 0.63 -17.46
C GLU A 140 -5.12 0.46 -17.60
N LEU A 141 -5.83 0.12 -16.51
CA LEU A 141 -7.30 0.07 -16.51
C LEU A 141 -7.91 1.45 -16.83
N MET A 142 -7.47 2.50 -16.14
CA MET A 142 -8.01 3.86 -16.35
C MET A 142 -7.68 4.38 -17.76
N LYS A 143 -6.46 4.12 -18.25
CA LYS A 143 -6.07 4.40 -19.64
C LYS A 143 -6.98 3.66 -20.62
N ARG A 144 -7.24 2.37 -20.40
CA ARG A 144 -8.07 1.56 -21.29
C ARG A 144 -9.52 2.02 -21.32
N LEU A 145 -10.09 2.41 -20.18
CA LEU A 145 -11.41 3.04 -20.11
C LEU A 145 -11.45 4.32 -20.94
N ALA A 146 -10.40 5.13 -20.89
CA ALA A 146 -10.33 6.39 -21.61
C ALA A 146 -10.15 6.22 -23.13
N GLU A 147 -9.42 5.19 -23.56
CA GLU A 147 -9.24 4.83 -24.97
C GLU A 147 -10.51 4.27 -25.60
N THR A 148 -11.16 3.33 -24.90
CA THR A 148 -12.31 2.59 -25.43
C THR A 148 -13.65 3.28 -25.19
N LYS A 149 -13.69 4.22 -24.24
CA LYS A 149 -14.85 5.05 -23.88
C LYS A 149 -16.17 4.27 -23.74
N PRO A 150 -16.20 3.13 -23.02
CA PRO A 150 -17.43 2.37 -22.85
C PRO A 150 -18.45 3.19 -22.06
N LYS A 151 -19.72 3.12 -22.44
CA LYS A 151 -20.79 3.74 -21.66
C LYS A 151 -21.06 2.92 -20.40
N LEU A 152 -20.57 3.40 -19.26
CA LEU A 152 -20.80 2.79 -17.95
C LEU A 152 -21.93 3.51 -17.22
N GLU A 153 -22.72 2.79 -16.43
CA GLU A 153 -23.66 3.44 -15.51
C GLU A 153 -22.93 4.10 -14.35
N SER A 154 -21.93 3.42 -13.79
CA SER A 154 -21.18 3.89 -12.62
C SER A 154 -19.95 4.69 -13.04
N THR A 155 -19.67 5.75 -12.30
CA THR A 155 -18.37 6.42 -12.33
C THR A 155 -17.34 5.49 -11.71
N VAL A 156 -16.23 5.26 -12.41
CA VAL A 156 -15.10 4.48 -11.89
C VAL A 156 -14.08 5.46 -11.32
N VAL A 157 -13.69 5.28 -10.06
CA VAL A 157 -12.71 6.13 -9.38
C VAL A 157 -11.50 5.30 -8.95
N ALA A 158 -10.30 5.72 -9.31
CA ALA A 158 -9.05 5.17 -8.82
C ALA A 158 -8.39 6.18 -7.86
N VAL A 159 -7.97 5.71 -6.68
CA VAL A 159 -7.28 6.53 -5.67
C VAL A 159 -5.93 5.89 -5.36
N PHE A 160 -4.87 6.55 -5.85
CA PHE A 160 -3.48 6.23 -5.56
C PHE A 160 -3.04 7.04 -4.36
N ILE A 161 -2.49 6.38 -3.34
CA ILE A 161 -2.23 7.00 -2.04
C ILE A 161 -0.73 7.07 -1.73
N ALA A 162 -0.33 8.09 -0.99
CA ALA A 162 0.97 8.15 -0.33
C ALA A 162 0.89 7.52 1.06
N ASN A 163 2.07 7.13 1.58
CA ASN A 163 2.27 6.91 3.02
C ASN A 163 1.42 5.80 3.64
N GLU A 164 1.34 4.63 3.01
CA GLU A 164 0.66 3.45 3.58
C GLU A 164 1.60 2.74 4.57
N GLU A 165 2.85 2.51 4.16
CA GLU A 165 3.82 1.68 4.86
C GLU A 165 4.45 2.41 6.05
N ASN A 166 4.24 3.73 6.16
CA ASN A 166 4.83 4.59 7.18
C ASN A 166 3.78 5.23 8.10
N SER A 167 3.53 4.60 9.24
CA SER A 167 2.61 5.16 10.25
C SER A 167 3.19 6.31 11.09
N ALA A 168 4.46 6.69 10.92
CA ALA A 168 5.09 7.75 11.72
C ALA A 168 4.83 9.16 11.17
N ILE A 169 4.58 9.29 9.86
CA ILE A 169 4.28 10.58 9.23
C ILE A 169 2.77 10.74 9.14
N THR A 170 2.22 11.69 9.89
CA THR A 170 0.77 11.94 9.94
C THR A 170 0.35 13.08 9.02
N GLY A 171 -0.92 13.10 8.60
CA GLY A 171 -1.49 14.21 7.83
C GLY A 171 -1.15 14.18 6.33
N VAL A 172 -0.78 13.00 5.84
CA VAL A 172 -0.59 12.67 4.43
C VAL A 172 -1.32 11.35 4.15
N GLY A 173 -1.46 10.97 2.88
CA GLY A 173 -2.09 9.71 2.50
C GLY A 173 -3.61 9.71 2.65
N VAL A 174 -4.18 8.51 2.72
CA VAL A 174 -5.63 8.28 2.71
C VAL A 174 -6.37 9.01 3.84
N ASP A 175 -5.79 9.09 5.04
CA ASP A 175 -6.41 9.75 6.19
C ASP A 175 -6.62 11.25 5.94
N ALA A 176 -5.64 11.89 5.31
CA ALA A 176 -5.74 13.31 4.95
C ALA A 176 -6.82 13.54 3.88
N LEU A 177 -6.89 12.67 2.87
CA LEU A 177 -7.92 12.73 1.83
C LEU A 177 -9.34 12.56 2.42
N VAL A 178 -9.50 11.65 3.39
CA VAL A 178 -10.78 11.45 4.10
C VAL A 178 -11.13 12.67 4.94
N LYS A 179 -10.15 13.22 5.68
CA LYS A 179 -10.34 14.40 6.52
C LYS A 179 -10.83 15.61 5.73
N ASP A 180 -10.31 15.80 4.52
CA ASP A 180 -10.70 16.92 3.65
C ASP A 180 -11.97 16.64 2.82
N GLY A 181 -12.62 15.49 3.02
CA GLY A 181 -13.86 15.12 2.33
C GLY A 181 -13.67 14.74 0.85
N LEU A 182 -12.42 14.59 0.37
CA LEU A 182 -12.13 14.28 -1.03
C LEU A 182 -12.62 12.89 -1.47
N LEU A 183 -12.81 12.00 -0.49
CA LEU A 183 -13.32 10.64 -0.71
C LEU A 183 -14.80 10.47 -0.34
N ASP A 184 -15.51 11.54 0.05
CA ASP A 184 -16.89 11.45 0.55
C ASP A 184 -17.85 10.81 -0.43
N LYS A 185 -17.70 11.13 -1.72
CA LYS A 185 -18.53 10.55 -2.78
C LYS A 185 -18.40 9.02 -2.86
N LEU A 186 -17.25 8.44 -2.47
CA LEU A 186 -17.00 7.01 -2.57
C LEU A 186 -17.88 6.20 -1.60
N LYS A 187 -18.39 6.83 -0.53
CA LYS A 187 -19.27 6.21 0.48
C LYS A 187 -20.57 5.66 -0.12
N GLY A 188 -20.99 6.15 -1.29
CA GLY A 188 -22.22 5.74 -1.95
C GLY A 188 -22.12 4.48 -2.84
N GLY A 189 -20.94 3.88 -2.97
CA GLY A 189 -20.69 2.78 -3.90
C GLY A 189 -19.74 1.70 -3.37
N PRO A 190 -19.61 0.56 -4.07
CA PRO A 190 -18.60 -0.43 -3.75
C PRO A 190 -17.19 0.14 -3.85
N LEU A 191 -16.37 -0.20 -2.85
CA LEU A 191 -14.94 0.11 -2.77
C LEU A 191 -14.16 -1.20 -2.74
N PHE A 192 -13.18 -1.32 -3.63
CA PHE A 192 -12.21 -2.39 -3.66
C PHE A 192 -10.86 -1.82 -3.18
N TRP A 193 -10.36 -2.34 -2.06
CA TRP A 193 -9.02 -2.02 -1.59
C TRP A 193 -8.02 -2.87 -2.37
N ILE A 194 -7.15 -2.23 -3.14
CA ILE A 194 -6.19 -2.89 -4.02
C ILE A 194 -4.82 -2.80 -3.36
N ASP A 195 -4.59 -3.77 -2.49
CA ASP A 195 -3.30 -4.04 -1.86
C ASP A 195 -3.39 -5.41 -1.20
N THR A 196 -3.34 -6.47 -2.01
CA THR A 196 -3.48 -7.83 -1.51
C THR A 196 -2.50 -8.74 -2.22
N ALA A 197 -1.74 -9.52 -1.45
CA ALA A 197 -1.00 -10.66 -1.97
C ALA A 197 -1.96 -11.72 -2.58
N ASP A 198 -1.40 -12.81 -3.10
CA ASP A 198 -2.15 -13.94 -3.67
C ASP A 198 -2.99 -14.67 -2.62
N LYS A 199 -4.12 -14.07 -2.25
CA LYS A 199 -5.13 -14.55 -1.33
C LYS A 199 -6.51 -14.26 -1.90
N GLN A 200 -7.50 -15.01 -1.42
CA GLN A 200 -8.91 -14.77 -1.73
C GLN A 200 -9.33 -13.35 -1.30
N PRO A 201 -10.35 -12.73 -1.95
CA PRO A 201 -10.89 -11.45 -1.51
C PRO A 201 -11.19 -11.45 -0.01
N CYS A 202 -10.68 -10.45 0.71
CA CYS A 202 -10.97 -10.25 2.13
C CYS A 202 -11.92 -9.07 2.33
N ILE A 203 -12.71 -9.11 3.40
CA ILE A 203 -13.68 -8.05 3.76
C ILE A 203 -13.26 -7.32 5.04
N GLY A 204 -12.03 -7.53 5.50
CA GLY A 204 -11.48 -6.93 6.72
C GLY A 204 -9.99 -7.20 6.88
N THR A 205 -9.33 -6.30 7.61
CA THR A 205 -7.92 -6.41 8.00
C THR A 205 -7.78 -6.24 9.52
N GLY A 206 -6.69 -6.73 10.09
CA GLY A 206 -6.37 -6.52 11.50
C GLY A 206 -5.82 -5.11 11.73
N GLY A 207 -6.16 -4.51 12.87
CA GLY A 207 -5.52 -3.26 13.30
C GLY A 207 -4.11 -3.50 13.83
N MET A 208 -3.28 -2.46 13.84
CA MET A 208 -1.93 -2.47 14.41
C MET A 208 -1.77 -1.33 15.42
N ILE A 209 -1.12 -1.60 16.55
CA ILE A 209 -0.71 -0.58 17.51
C ILE A 209 0.78 -0.77 17.80
N PRO A 210 1.68 0.08 17.26
CA PRO A 210 3.08 0.03 17.63
C PRO A 210 3.27 0.55 19.06
N TRP A 211 4.16 -0.10 19.83
CA TRP A 211 4.51 0.32 21.19
C TRP A 211 6.02 0.15 21.43
N LYS A 212 6.55 0.94 22.37
CA LYS A 212 7.96 0.88 22.78
C LYS A 212 8.05 0.74 24.28
N LEU A 213 8.71 -0.32 24.75
CA LEU A 213 9.08 -0.47 26.15
C LEU A 213 10.49 0.08 26.36
N GLN A 214 10.61 1.16 27.13
CA GLN A 214 11.89 1.72 27.53
C GLN A 214 12.17 1.39 28.99
N VAL A 215 13.34 0.82 29.27
CA VAL A 215 13.76 0.40 30.60
C VAL A 215 15.06 1.10 30.97
N THR A 216 15.06 1.77 32.12
CA THR A 216 16.21 2.56 32.59
C THR A 216 16.85 1.86 33.78
N GLY A 217 18.08 1.41 33.60
CA GLY A 217 18.92 0.87 34.66
C GLY A 217 19.80 1.94 35.32
N LYS A 218 20.77 1.49 36.12
CA LYS A 218 21.78 2.33 36.77
C LYS A 218 23.16 1.79 36.44
N LEU A 219 23.97 2.58 35.75
CA LEU A 219 25.32 2.20 35.36
C LEU A 219 26.28 2.28 36.55
N PHE A 220 27.16 1.29 36.68
CA PHE A 220 28.26 1.28 37.63
C PHE A 220 29.41 0.41 37.12
N HIS A 221 30.56 0.46 37.80
CA HIS A 221 31.72 -0.38 37.51
C HIS A 221 31.35 -1.88 37.50
N SER A 222 31.74 -2.62 36.46
CA SER A 222 31.35 -4.02 36.24
C SER A 222 31.77 -4.98 37.37
N GLY A 223 32.88 -4.69 38.05
CA GLY A 223 33.32 -5.43 39.24
C GLY A 223 32.51 -5.18 40.53
N LEU A 224 31.53 -4.27 40.51
CA LEU A 224 30.68 -3.93 41.67
C LEU A 224 29.18 -3.98 41.27
N PRO A 225 28.67 -5.15 40.83
CA PRO A 225 27.32 -5.27 40.26
C PRO A 225 26.22 -4.88 41.25
N HIS A 226 26.43 -5.07 42.55
CA HIS A 226 25.49 -4.66 43.62
C HIS A 226 25.26 -3.14 43.71
N LYS A 227 26.02 -2.32 42.96
CA LYS A 227 25.82 -0.85 42.86
C LYS A 227 25.13 -0.42 41.56
N ALA A 228 24.90 -1.35 40.63
CA ALA A 228 24.22 -1.14 39.36
C ALA A 228 22.77 -1.64 39.42
N ILE A 229 21.98 -1.26 38.41
CA ILE A 229 20.68 -1.87 38.10
C ILE A 229 20.76 -2.28 36.63
N ASN A 230 20.63 -3.58 36.38
CA ASN A 230 20.70 -4.14 35.03
C ASN A 230 19.39 -3.88 34.28
N ALA A 231 19.42 -2.95 33.32
CA ALA A 231 18.24 -2.63 32.50
C ALA A 231 17.73 -3.84 31.70
N LEU A 232 18.63 -4.78 31.34
CA LEU A 232 18.26 -5.98 30.61
C LEU A 232 17.36 -6.89 31.45
N GLU A 233 17.71 -7.10 32.73
CA GLU A 233 16.92 -7.93 33.65
C GLU A 233 15.52 -7.37 33.85
N LEU A 234 15.43 -6.06 34.12
CA LEU A 234 14.15 -5.36 34.24
C LEU A 234 13.30 -5.47 32.96
N GLY A 235 13.93 -5.39 31.79
CA GLY A 235 13.25 -5.55 30.51
C GLY A 235 12.73 -6.96 30.27
N MET A 236 13.51 -7.99 30.65
CA MET A 236 13.07 -9.38 30.56
C MET A 236 11.88 -9.66 31.48
N GLU A 237 11.90 -9.14 32.70
CA GLU A 237 10.79 -9.28 33.65
C GLU A 237 9.51 -8.62 33.13
N ALA A 238 9.61 -7.36 32.66
CA ALA A 238 8.47 -6.65 32.10
C ALA A 238 7.91 -7.34 30.84
N LEU A 239 8.77 -7.81 29.93
CA LEU A 239 8.36 -8.49 28.71
C LEU A 239 7.63 -9.81 29.02
N LYS A 240 8.12 -10.56 29.99
CA LYS A 240 7.48 -11.81 30.45
C LYS A 240 6.06 -11.54 30.95
N GLU A 241 5.86 -10.52 31.78
CA GLU A 241 4.53 -10.18 32.29
C GLU A 241 3.56 -9.75 31.18
N ILE A 242 4.04 -8.96 30.21
CA ILE A 242 3.24 -8.57 29.04
C ILE A 242 2.85 -9.82 28.24
N GLN A 243 3.81 -10.68 27.94
CA GLN A 243 3.55 -11.90 27.17
C GLN A 243 2.52 -12.82 27.85
N LEU A 244 2.63 -13.02 29.18
CA LEU A 244 1.68 -13.82 29.95
C LEU A 244 0.27 -13.23 29.90
N ARG A 245 0.11 -11.91 30.00
CA ARG A 245 -1.19 -11.26 29.84
C ARG A 245 -1.76 -11.41 28.44
N PHE A 246 -0.94 -11.25 27.39
CA PHE A 246 -1.41 -11.42 26.02
C PHE A 246 -1.97 -12.83 25.78
N TYR A 247 -1.33 -13.87 26.33
CA TYR A 247 -1.86 -15.24 26.21
C TYR A 247 -3.13 -15.49 27.03
N LYS A 248 -3.24 -14.85 28.19
CA LYS A 248 -4.39 -15.03 29.08
C LYS A 248 -5.62 -14.26 28.57
N ASP A 249 -5.41 -13.01 28.17
CA ASP A 249 -6.48 -12.06 27.87
C ASP A 249 -6.91 -12.16 26.39
N PHE A 250 -6.02 -12.61 25.51
CA PHE A 250 -6.28 -12.85 24.09
C PHE A 250 -5.90 -14.29 23.68
N PRO A 251 -6.56 -15.32 24.25
CA PRO A 251 -6.32 -16.70 23.88
C PRO A 251 -6.85 -16.98 22.46
N PRO A 252 -6.40 -18.07 21.80
CA PRO A 252 -6.93 -18.48 20.51
C PRO A 252 -8.46 -18.54 20.49
N HIS A 253 -9.06 -17.92 19.48
CA HIS A 253 -10.50 -17.97 19.23
C HIS A 253 -10.84 -19.09 18.23
N PRO A 254 -11.91 -19.88 18.43
CA PRO A 254 -12.29 -20.95 17.50
C PRO A 254 -12.43 -20.48 16.04
N ASP A 255 -12.93 -19.26 15.82
CA ASP A 255 -13.10 -18.71 14.48
C ASP A 255 -11.77 -18.46 13.74
N GLU A 256 -10.63 -18.39 14.44
CA GLU A 256 -9.31 -18.26 13.80
C GLU A 256 -9.05 -19.41 12.82
N GLN A 257 -9.53 -20.62 13.12
CA GLN A 257 -9.43 -21.77 12.23
C GLN A 257 -10.31 -21.60 10.98
N VAL A 258 -11.50 -21.01 11.15
CA VAL A 258 -12.43 -20.74 10.04
C VAL A 258 -11.82 -19.73 9.07
N TYR A 259 -11.12 -18.72 9.60
CA TYR A 259 -10.46 -17.68 8.80
C TYR A 259 -9.05 -18.05 8.33
N GLY A 260 -8.51 -19.19 8.77
CA GLY A 260 -7.17 -19.66 8.39
C GLY A 260 -6.02 -18.84 8.96
N PHE A 261 -6.18 -18.25 10.16
CA PHE A 261 -5.07 -17.60 10.85
C PHE A 261 -4.02 -18.63 11.27
N ALA A 262 -2.76 -18.36 10.94
CA ALA A 262 -1.65 -19.28 11.24
C ALA A 262 -1.29 -19.34 12.73
N THR A 263 -1.55 -18.28 13.49
CA THR A 263 -1.27 -18.22 14.94
C THR A 263 -2.23 -17.27 15.65
N PRO A 264 -2.70 -17.62 16.87
CA PRO A 264 -3.32 -16.65 17.77
C PRO A 264 -2.30 -15.63 18.28
N SER A 265 -2.76 -14.41 18.59
CA SER A 265 -2.10 -13.38 19.42
C SER A 265 -0.56 -13.26 19.31
N THR A 266 -0.05 -12.26 18.58
CA THR A 266 1.39 -12.11 18.32
C THR A 266 2.08 -11.01 19.12
N MET A 267 2.97 -11.40 20.04
CA MET A 267 4.19 -10.63 20.37
C MET A 267 5.46 -11.25 19.71
N LYS A 268 5.30 -12.20 18.77
CA LYS A 268 6.44 -12.95 18.21
C LYS A 268 6.73 -12.57 16.75
N PRO A 269 7.97 -12.23 16.41
CA PRO A 269 8.61 -12.72 15.20
C PRO A 269 9.19 -14.12 15.47
N THR A 270 8.68 -15.09 14.72
CA THR A 270 9.29 -16.34 14.23
C THR A 270 9.85 -17.38 15.22
N GLN A 271 9.23 -18.55 15.14
CA GLN A 271 9.96 -19.81 14.98
C GLN A 271 10.89 -19.67 13.77
N TRP A 272 12.20 -19.79 13.99
CA TRP A 272 13.19 -19.94 12.94
C TRP A 272 13.05 -21.35 12.39
N ASN A 273 12.59 -21.51 11.15
CA ASN A 273 12.76 -22.76 10.41
C ASN A 273 14.04 -22.64 9.59
#